data_AF-A0AAD2JHA5-F1
#
_entry.id   AF-A0AAD2JHA5-F1
#
_cell.length_a   1.000
_cell.length_b   1.000
_cell.length_c   1.000
_cell.angle_alpha   90.00
_cell.angle_beta   90.00
_cell.angle_gamma   90.00
#
_symmetry.space_group_name_H-M   'P 1'
#
loop_
_entity.id
_entity.type
_entity.pdbx_description
1 polymer ?
#
loop_
_entity_poly.entity_id
_entity_poly.type
_entity_poly.pdbx_seq_one_letter_code
_entity_poly.pdbx_strand_id
1 'polypeptide(L)'
;MHITAMQEKDDKGEVKYIQESRLTGLLTHGLVLACIFALSVIKLIPLPVLYGVFLFMGLVALPGQQFYQRFILLFQQPSKITKNHYTSHVPMNRIHKYTMFQLLFFGIVCVVREIKSISIAFPVMVLLCIPARLYLHPRLFSEDELILMDGSPEEIENWLLKNDPEGEAVEKPSKSAQDEHIAQNGLKLPDEEVANA
;
A
#
# COMPACT_ATOMS: atom_id res chain seq x y z
N MET A 1 -3.07 6.77 -5.42
CA MET A 1 -3.29 8.24 -5.36
C MET A 1 -4.25 8.72 -6.45
N HIS A 2 -3.96 8.54 -7.74
CA HIS A 2 -4.89 8.95 -8.80
C HIS A 2 -6.25 8.22 -8.72
N ILE A 3 -6.22 6.89 -8.59
CA ILE A 3 -7.46 6.10 -8.48
C ILE A 3 -8.27 6.44 -7.23
N THR A 4 -7.61 6.77 -6.11
CA THR A 4 -8.22 7.07 -4.81
C THR A 4 -8.96 8.40 -4.81
N ALA A 5 -8.41 9.42 -5.48
CA ALA A 5 -9.05 10.73 -5.62
C ALA A 5 -10.30 10.71 -6.51
N MET A 6 -10.44 9.67 -7.34
CA MET A 6 -11.51 9.50 -8.32
C MET A 6 -12.50 8.41 -7.91
N GLN A 7 -12.44 7.95 -6.65
CA GLN A 7 -13.42 7.00 -6.10
C GLN A 7 -14.61 7.76 -5.54
N GLU A 8 -15.79 7.41 -6.01
CA GLU A 8 -17.03 7.79 -5.35
C GLU A 8 -17.31 6.76 -4.25
N LYS A 9 -17.35 7.21 -2.99
CA LYS A 9 -17.74 6.38 -1.85
C LYS A 9 -19.23 6.61 -1.56
N ASP A 10 -19.97 5.52 -1.41
CA ASP A 10 -21.35 5.56 -0.92
C ASP A 10 -21.41 6.04 0.53
N ASP A 11 -22.59 6.40 1.04
CA ASP A 11 -22.82 6.85 2.43
C ASP A 11 -22.39 5.80 3.48
N LYS A 12 -22.21 4.54 3.03
CA LYS A 12 -21.71 3.39 3.80
C LYS A 12 -20.19 3.17 3.69
N GLY A 13 -19.46 4.07 3.03
CA GLY A 13 -18.00 4.02 2.81
C GLY A 13 -17.53 3.04 1.72
N GLU A 14 -18.46 2.45 0.95
CA GLU A 14 -18.15 1.48 -0.10
C GLU A 14 -17.80 2.17 -1.42
N VAL A 15 -16.78 1.66 -2.12
CA VAL A 15 -16.35 2.22 -3.41
C VAL A 15 -17.34 1.78 -4.49
N LYS A 16 -18.15 2.72 -4.99
CA LYS A 16 -19.22 2.43 -5.95
C LYS A 16 -18.75 2.54 -7.40
N TYR A 17 -17.94 3.55 -7.69
CA TYR A 17 -17.46 3.82 -9.03
C TYR A 17 -16.08 4.49 -8.98
N ILE A 18 -15.26 4.18 -9.99
CA ILE A 18 -13.95 4.80 -10.19
C ILE A 18 -14.01 5.51 -11.54
N GLN A 19 -13.86 6.83 -11.54
CA GLN A 19 -13.84 7.60 -12.79
C GLN A 19 -12.60 7.24 -13.63
N GLU A 20 -12.80 6.84 -14.89
CA GLU A 20 -11.70 6.62 -15.83
C GLU A 20 -11.17 7.96 -16.36
N SER A 21 -9.89 8.24 -16.10
CA SER A 21 -9.25 9.51 -16.47
C SER A 21 -8.37 9.38 -17.72
N ARG A 22 -8.98 9.18 -18.89
CA ARG A 22 -8.21 9.09 -20.15
C ARG A 22 -7.54 10.43 -20.50
N LEU A 23 -8.21 11.53 -20.18
CA LEU A 23 -7.74 12.88 -20.46
C LEU A 23 -6.54 13.28 -19.59
N THR A 24 -6.51 12.89 -18.32
CA THR A 24 -5.39 13.22 -17.41
C THR A 24 -4.07 12.70 -17.93
N GLY A 25 -4.03 11.44 -18.42
CA GLY A 25 -2.83 10.86 -19.02
C GLY A 25 -2.38 11.62 -20.27
N LEU A 26 -3.30 11.98 -21.16
CA LEU A 26 -3.01 12.76 -22.37
C LEU A 26 -2.45 14.15 -22.01
N LEU A 27 -3.05 14.83 -21.05
CA LEU A 27 -2.60 16.14 -20.58
C LEU A 27 -1.22 16.07 -19.91
N THR A 28 -0.95 15.07 -19.08
CA THR A 28 0.38 14.90 -18.47
C THR A 28 1.47 14.75 -19.53
N HIS A 29 1.27 13.90 -20.54
CA HIS A 29 2.25 13.72 -21.62
C HIS A 29 2.39 14.98 -22.48
N GLY A 30 1.28 15.66 -22.77
CA GLY A 30 1.29 16.94 -23.48
C GLY A 30 2.06 18.03 -22.70
N LEU A 31 1.86 18.13 -21.39
CA LEU A 31 2.59 19.06 -20.52
C LEU A 31 4.09 18.71 -20.48
N VAL A 32 4.46 17.44 -20.38
CA VAL A 32 5.87 17.01 -20.41
C VAL A 32 6.52 17.40 -21.75
N LEU A 33 5.81 17.31 -22.87
CA LEU A 33 6.31 17.78 -24.17
C LEU A 33 6.44 19.31 -24.20
N ALA A 34 5.46 20.04 -23.67
CA ALA A 34 5.49 21.50 -23.56
C ALA A 34 6.63 22.00 -22.64
N CYS A 35 7.00 21.22 -21.61
CA CYS A 35 8.12 21.52 -20.73
C CYS A 35 9.45 21.66 -21.49
N ILE A 36 9.63 21.00 -22.65
CA ILE A 36 10.82 21.15 -23.49
C ILE A 36 11.01 22.60 -23.94
N PHE A 37 9.92 23.29 -24.31
CA PHE A 37 9.94 24.70 -24.70
C PHE A 37 10.05 25.65 -23.49
N ALA A 38 9.55 25.23 -22.33
CA ALA A 38 9.56 26.01 -21.08
C ALA A 38 10.80 25.76 -20.19
N LEU A 39 11.86 25.14 -20.71
CA LEU A 39 13.04 24.75 -19.95
C LEU A 39 13.69 25.91 -19.18
N SER A 40 13.67 27.13 -19.73
CA SER A 40 14.21 28.34 -19.08
C SER A 40 13.52 28.67 -17.77
N VAL A 41 12.22 28.38 -17.66
CA VAL A 41 11.42 28.60 -16.45
C VAL A 41 11.61 27.45 -15.46
N ILE A 42 11.65 26.21 -15.95
CA ILE A 42 11.81 25.00 -15.11
C ILE A 42 13.15 25.01 -14.37
N LYS A 43 14.22 25.57 -14.97
CA LYS A 43 15.53 25.74 -14.33
C LYS A 43 15.52 26.61 -13.08
N LEU A 44 14.50 27.46 -12.89
CA LEU A 44 14.33 28.26 -11.67
C LEU A 44 13.90 27.41 -10.47
N ILE A 45 13.37 26.20 -10.72
CA ILE A 45 12.93 25.29 -9.65
C ILE A 45 14.17 24.61 -9.07
N PRO A 46 14.48 24.82 -7.78
CA PRO A 46 15.67 24.24 -7.17
C PRO A 46 15.50 22.73 -7.00
N LEU A 47 16.54 21.95 -7.33
CA LEU A 47 16.57 20.48 -7.20
C LEU A 47 16.14 19.96 -5.80
N PRO A 48 16.49 20.63 -4.67
CA PRO A 48 15.98 20.25 -3.35
C PRO A 48 14.45 20.10 -3.27
N VAL A 49 13.69 20.92 -3.99
CA VAL A 49 12.21 20.81 -4.01
C VAL A 49 11.78 19.51 -4.67
N LEU A 50 12.43 19.10 -5.76
CA LEU A 50 12.11 17.84 -6.44
C LEU A 50 12.42 16.63 -5.55
N TYR A 51 13.53 16.66 -4.80
CA TYR A 51 13.82 15.60 -3.82
C TYR A 51 12.76 15.55 -2.71
N GLY A 52 12.28 16.70 -2.24
CA GLY A 52 11.19 16.77 -1.27
C GLY A 52 9.89 16.14 -1.80
N VAL A 53 9.49 16.48 -3.03
CA VAL A 53 8.30 15.90 -3.67
C VAL A 53 8.46 14.40 -3.88
N PHE A 54 9.63 13.95 -4.36
CA PHE A 54 9.91 12.53 -4.57
C PHE A 54 9.86 11.73 -3.25
N LEU A 55 10.43 12.27 -2.18
CA LEU A 55 10.39 11.66 -0.86
C LEU A 55 8.95 11.60 -0.31
N PHE A 56 8.17 12.69 -0.47
CA PHE A 56 6.76 12.71 -0.06
C PHE A 56 5.94 11.66 -0.82
N MET A 57 6.11 11.55 -2.14
CA MET A 57 5.45 10.51 -2.95
C MET A 57 5.85 9.10 -2.48
N GLY A 58 7.12 8.89 -2.14
CA GLY A 58 7.60 7.64 -1.57
C GLY A 58 6.93 7.32 -0.23
N LEU A 59 6.90 8.28 0.71
CA LEU A 59 6.32 8.09 2.04
C LEU A 59 4.81 7.83 1.98
N VAL A 60 4.05 8.56 1.15
CA VAL A 60 2.60 8.38 1.01
C VAL A 60 2.26 7.04 0.33
N ALA A 61 3.18 6.44 -0.43
CA ALA A 61 2.98 5.12 -1.02
C ALA A 61 3.16 3.96 -0.03
N LEU A 62 3.88 4.17 1.09
CA LEU A 62 4.20 3.10 2.04
C LEU A 62 2.96 2.52 2.77
N PRO A 63 2.03 3.32 3.33
CA PRO A 63 0.86 2.80 4.04
C PRO A 63 -0.01 1.88 3.19
N GLY A 64 -0.01 2.07 1.87
CA GLY A 64 -0.74 1.27 0.89
C GLY A 64 -0.26 -0.18 0.75
N GLN A 65 0.91 -0.52 1.28
CA GLN A 65 1.52 -1.84 1.14
C GLN A 65 1.25 -2.70 2.38
N GLN A 66 0.64 -3.87 2.21
CA GLN A 66 0.37 -4.81 3.31
C GLN A 66 1.66 -5.22 4.07
N PHE A 67 2.78 -5.35 3.36
CA PHE A 67 4.09 -5.59 3.97
C PHE A 67 4.47 -4.50 4.98
N TYR A 68 4.25 -3.23 4.64
CA TYR A 68 4.60 -2.10 5.51
C TYR A 68 3.71 -2.06 6.76
N GLN A 69 2.42 -2.38 6.62
CA GLN A 69 1.50 -2.50 7.76
C GLN A 69 1.98 -3.56 8.76
N ARG A 70 2.44 -4.72 8.28
CA ARG A 70 3.01 -5.78 9.12
C ARG A 70 4.40 -5.46 9.65
N PHE A 71 5.17 -4.67 8.91
CA PHE A 71 6.44 -4.16 9.39
C PHE A 71 6.25 -3.25 10.61
N ILE A 72 5.28 -2.33 10.58
CA ILE A 72 4.93 -1.50 11.74
C ILE A 72 4.47 -2.36 12.92
N LEU A 73 3.69 -3.41 12.62
CA LEU A 73 3.18 -4.33 13.64
C LEU A 73 4.28 -4.97 14.50
N LEU A 74 5.48 -5.18 13.95
CA LEU A 74 6.65 -5.70 14.70
C LEU A 74 7.07 -4.77 15.85
N PHE A 75 6.87 -3.47 15.70
CA PHE A 75 7.26 -2.45 16.68
C PHE A 75 6.09 -2.01 17.57
N GLN A 76 4.88 -2.52 17.32
CA GLN A 76 3.70 -2.16 18.07
C GLN A 76 3.60 -2.95 19.38
N GLN A 77 3.28 -2.25 20.47
CA GLN A 77 3.04 -2.89 21.76
C GLN A 77 1.77 -3.77 21.71
N PRO A 78 1.76 -4.95 22.36
CA PRO A 78 0.62 -5.86 22.35
C PRO A 78 -0.71 -5.25 22.79
N SER A 79 -0.69 -4.22 23.63
CA SER A 79 -1.88 -3.54 24.15
C SER A 79 -2.57 -2.60 23.15
N LYS A 80 -1.88 -2.20 22.06
CA LYS A 80 -2.41 -1.26 21.05
C LYS A 80 -2.70 -1.93 19.71
N ILE A 81 -2.64 -3.26 19.65
CA ILE A 81 -2.90 -3.98 18.41
C ILE A 81 -4.40 -3.94 18.10
N THR A 82 -4.75 -3.27 17.00
CA THR A 82 -6.11 -3.35 16.45
C THR A 82 -6.38 -4.76 15.96
N LYS A 83 -7.58 -5.27 16.24
CA LYS A 83 -8.05 -6.53 15.67
C LYS A 83 -8.15 -6.35 14.16
N ASN A 84 -7.45 -7.19 13.43
CA ASN A 84 -7.46 -7.23 11.96
C ASN A 84 -7.68 -8.69 11.57
N HIS A 85 -8.13 -8.93 10.33
CA HIS A 85 -8.35 -10.27 9.77
C HIS A 85 -7.22 -11.27 10.07
N TYR A 86 -5.95 -10.84 10.00
CA TYR A 86 -4.79 -11.67 10.33
C TYR A 86 -4.44 -11.73 11.83
N THR A 87 -4.66 -10.68 12.61
CA THR A 87 -4.28 -10.64 14.03
C THR A 87 -5.24 -11.44 14.92
N SER A 88 -6.52 -11.54 14.53
CA SER A 88 -7.53 -12.26 15.30
C SER A 88 -7.39 -13.79 15.20
N HIS A 89 -6.89 -14.30 14.06
CA HIS A 89 -6.90 -15.73 13.73
C HIS A 89 -5.50 -16.37 13.68
N VAL A 90 -4.42 -15.59 13.56
CA VAL A 90 -3.05 -16.11 13.48
C VAL A 90 -2.25 -15.66 14.71
N PRO A 91 -1.53 -16.58 15.40
CA PRO A 91 -0.73 -16.21 16.55
C PRO A 91 0.42 -15.27 16.16
N MET A 92 0.65 -14.24 16.98
CA MET A 92 1.59 -13.15 16.70
C MET A 92 3.03 -13.62 16.39
N ASN A 93 3.46 -14.71 17.03
CA ASN A 93 4.78 -15.31 16.80
C ASN A 93 4.97 -15.80 15.35
N ARG A 94 3.91 -16.25 14.69
CA ARG A 94 3.94 -16.69 13.29
C ARG A 94 3.99 -15.48 12.35
N ILE A 95 3.20 -14.45 12.65
CA ILE A 95 3.20 -13.18 11.92
C ILE A 95 4.59 -12.55 11.92
N HIS A 96 5.25 -12.48 13.08
CA HIS A 96 6.59 -11.90 13.19
C HIS A 96 7.64 -12.69 12.40
N LYS A 97 7.58 -14.02 12.42
CA LYS A 97 8.49 -14.88 11.64
C LYS A 97 8.33 -14.66 10.14
N TYR A 98 7.09 -14.54 9.67
CA TYR A 98 6.80 -14.27 8.27
C TYR A 98 7.33 -12.90 7.84
N THR A 99 7.05 -11.85 8.61
CA THR A 99 7.53 -10.50 8.30
C THR A 99 9.06 -10.42 8.33
N MET A 100 9.72 -11.14 9.25
CA MET A 100 11.19 -11.24 9.26
C MET A 100 11.74 -11.93 8.01
N PHE A 101 11.10 -13.01 7.56
CA PHE A 101 11.49 -13.68 6.33
C PHE A 101 11.31 -12.76 5.10
N GLN A 102 10.17 -12.06 5.02
CA GLN A 102 9.93 -11.06 3.97
C GLN A 102 10.95 -9.91 4.01
N LEU A 103 11.31 -9.40 5.20
CA LEU A 103 12.30 -8.35 5.36
C LEU A 103 13.70 -8.81 4.94
N LEU A 104 14.09 -10.03 5.29
CA LEU A 104 15.35 -10.64 4.84
C LEU A 104 15.40 -10.70 3.31
N PHE A 105 14.33 -11.19 2.70
CA PHE A 105 14.25 -11.36 1.25
C PHE A 105 14.23 -10.02 0.51
N PHE A 106 13.48 -9.03 1.02
CA PHE A 106 13.53 -7.66 0.56
C PHE A 106 14.95 -7.07 0.68
N GLY A 107 15.64 -7.30 1.80
CA GLY A 107 17.03 -6.89 2.01
C GLY A 107 17.98 -7.47 0.96
N ILE A 108 17.86 -8.77 0.65
CA ILE A 108 18.65 -9.43 -0.40
C ILE A 108 18.42 -8.75 -1.76
N VAL A 109 17.16 -8.51 -2.13
CA VAL A 109 16.81 -7.83 -3.39
C VAL A 109 17.36 -6.40 -3.43
N CYS A 110 17.30 -5.67 -2.31
CA CYS A 110 17.88 -4.33 -2.19
C CYS A 110 19.40 -4.35 -2.40
N VAL A 111 20.13 -5.27 -1.75
CA VAL A 111 21.58 -5.38 -1.93
C VAL A 111 21.95 -5.69 -3.39
N VAL A 112 21.23 -6.61 -4.02
CA VAL A 112 21.45 -6.96 -5.43
C VAL A 112 21.19 -5.76 -6.35
N ARG A 113 20.16 -4.95 -6.06
CA ARG A 113 19.83 -3.75 -6.82
C ARG A 113 20.93 -2.69 -6.76
N GLU A 114 21.59 -2.51 -5.61
CA GLU A 114 22.66 -1.52 -5.44
C GLU A 114 23.98 -1.94 -6.12
N ILE A 115 24.21 -3.25 -6.32
CA ILE A 115 25.41 -3.75 -7.01
C ILE A 115 25.24 -3.59 -8.52
N LYS A 116 25.85 -2.53 -9.09
CA LYS A 116 25.79 -2.22 -10.53
C LYS A 116 26.17 -3.38 -11.46
N SER A 117 27.10 -4.25 -11.06
CA SER A 117 27.52 -5.39 -11.87
C SER A 117 26.45 -6.50 -11.96
N ILE A 118 25.56 -6.59 -10.97
CA ILE A 118 24.53 -7.63 -10.85
C ILE A 118 23.13 -7.06 -11.15
N SER A 119 22.96 -5.74 -11.17
CA SER A 119 21.67 -5.07 -11.36
C SER A 119 20.96 -5.43 -12.68
N ILE A 120 21.68 -5.84 -13.72
CA ILE A 120 21.08 -6.34 -14.96
C ILE A 120 20.28 -7.63 -14.76
N ALA A 121 20.63 -8.43 -13.76
CA ALA A 121 19.91 -9.63 -13.35
C ALA A 121 18.73 -9.34 -12.39
N PHE A 122 18.49 -8.07 -12.02
CA PHE A 122 17.41 -7.69 -11.10
C PHE A 122 16.03 -8.26 -11.49
N PRO A 123 15.57 -8.19 -12.77
CA PRO A 123 14.28 -8.77 -13.15
C PRO A 123 14.21 -10.28 -12.95
N VAL A 124 15.32 -10.99 -13.20
CA VAL A 124 15.43 -12.44 -13.00
C VAL A 124 15.36 -12.78 -11.51
N MET A 125 16.02 -11.98 -10.67
CA MET A 125 15.94 -12.14 -9.21
C MET A 125 14.54 -11.90 -8.66
N VAL A 126 13.83 -10.88 -9.16
CA VAL A 126 12.42 -10.65 -8.81
C VAL A 126 11.54 -11.81 -9.27
N LEU A 127 11.84 -12.40 -10.44
CA LEU A 127 11.10 -13.56 -10.92
C LEU A 127 11.36 -14.80 -10.04
N LEU A 128 12.57 -14.95 -9.50
CA LEU A 128 12.92 -16.02 -8.54
C LEU A 128 12.17 -15.89 -7.20
N CYS A 129 11.63 -14.71 -6.89
CA CYS A 129 10.73 -14.52 -5.75
C CYS A 129 9.45 -15.34 -5.85
N ILE A 130 8.96 -15.61 -7.06
CA ILE A 130 7.73 -16.37 -7.31
C ILE A 130 7.89 -17.84 -6.86
N PRO A 131 8.88 -18.62 -7.34
CA PRO A 131 9.08 -19.98 -6.85
C PRO A 131 9.50 -20.00 -5.37
N ALA A 132 10.23 -18.99 -4.88
CA ALA A 132 10.51 -18.89 -3.45
C ALA A 132 9.20 -18.82 -2.64
N ARG A 133 8.23 -18.00 -3.07
CA ARG A 133 6.89 -17.95 -2.45
C ARG A 133 6.16 -19.30 -2.55
N LEU A 134 6.17 -19.94 -3.72
CA LEU A 134 5.41 -21.18 -3.96
C LEU A 134 5.99 -22.42 -3.24
N TYR A 135 7.30 -22.52 -3.06
CA TYR A 135 7.92 -23.71 -2.46
C TYR A 135 8.38 -23.52 -1.01
N LEU A 136 8.84 -22.31 -0.65
CA LEU A 136 9.41 -22.06 0.67
C LEU A 136 8.35 -21.69 1.71
N HIS A 137 7.34 -20.90 1.34
CA HIS A 137 6.30 -20.48 2.28
C HIS A 137 5.40 -21.64 2.74
N PRO A 138 4.89 -22.54 1.85
CA PRO A 138 4.04 -23.65 2.28
C PRO A 138 4.77 -24.71 3.11
N ARG A 139 6.11 -24.73 3.07
CA ARG A 139 6.92 -25.62 3.92
C ARG A 139 7.06 -25.10 5.36
N LEU A 140 6.86 -23.79 5.58
CA LEU A 140 7.11 -23.12 6.86
C LEU A 140 5.82 -22.73 7.61
N PHE A 141 4.71 -22.54 6.89
CA PHE A 141 3.42 -22.05 7.41
C PHE A 141 2.26 -22.92 6.89
N SER A 142 1.16 -22.93 7.63
CA SER A 142 -0.07 -23.61 7.19
C SER A 142 -0.74 -22.86 6.04
N GLU A 143 -1.52 -23.55 5.21
CA GLU A 143 -2.25 -22.92 4.10
C GLU A 143 -3.23 -21.85 4.59
N ASP A 144 -3.92 -22.11 5.71
CA ASP A 144 -4.84 -21.13 6.34
C ASP A 144 -4.11 -19.87 6.83
N GLU A 145 -2.92 -20.03 7.42
CA GLU A 145 -2.09 -18.89 7.85
C GLU A 145 -1.63 -18.08 6.64
N LEU A 146 -1.27 -18.76 5.54
CA LEU A 146 -0.80 -18.11 4.32
C LEU A 146 -1.93 -17.38 3.58
N ILE A 147 -3.15 -17.91 3.57
CA ILE A 147 -4.32 -17.23 2.97
C ILE A 147 -4.61 -15.93 3.72
N LEU A 148 -4.60 -15.95 5.06
CA LEU A 148 -4.83 -14.74 5.85
C LEU A 148 -3.72 -13.70 5.74
N MET A 149 -2.51 -14.15 5.44
CA MET A 149 -1.33 -13.30 5.37
C MET A 149 -0.91 -12.94 3.94
N ASP A 150 -1.41 -13.57 2.90
CA ASP A 150 -0.89 -13.31 1.55
C ASP A 150 -1.91 -13.60 0.45
N GLY A 151 -3.12 -13.99 0.85
CA GLY A 151 -4.26 -14.21 -0.03
C GLY A 151 -4.79 -12.91 -0.62
N SER A 152 -5.46 -13.06 -1.76
CA SER A 152 -6.28 -12.00 -2.34
C SER A 152 -7.45 -11.63 -1.40
N PRO A 153 -8.01 -10.43 -1.52
CA PRO A 153 -9.17 -10.03 -0.72
C PRO A 153 -10.33 -11.05 -0.78
N GLU A 154 -10.56 -11.63 -1.96
CA GLU A 154 -11.60 -12.63 -2.19
C GLU A 154 -11.32 -13.95 -1.46
N GLU A 155 -10.06 -14.41 -1.45
CA GLU A 155 -9.66 -15.64 -0.73
C GLU A 155 -9.79 -15.46 0.79
N ILE A 156 -9.44 -14.27 1.30
CA ILE A 156 -9.59 -13.93 2.72
C ILE A 156 -11.07 -13.90 3.10
N GLU A 157 -11.92 -13.25 2.29
CA GLU A 157 -13.37 -13.20 2.52
C GLU A 157 -14.00 -14.60 2.52
N ASN A 158 -13.65 -15.43 1.53
CA ASN A 158 -14.13 -16.81 1.47
C ASN A 158 -13.68 -17.64 2.67
N TRP A 159 -12.47 -17.44 3.17
CA TRP A 159 -11.97 -18.11 4.36
C TRP A 159 -12.73 -17.65 5.61
N LEU A 160 -13.02 -16.35 5.74
CA LEU A 160 -13.78 -15.78 6.85
C LEU A 160 -15.21 -16.30 6.86
N LEU A 161 -15.92 -16.26 5.72
CA LEU A 161 -17.28 -16.79 5.59
C LEU A 161 -17.38 -18.28 5.93
N LYS A 162 -16.32 -19.05 5.67
CA LYS A 162 -16.27 -20.49 5.93
C LYS A 162 -15.97 -20.84 7.39
N ASN A 163 -15.07 -20.10 8.04
CA ASN A 163 -14.53 -20.46 9.35
C ASN A 163 -15.09 -19.61 10.51
N ASP A 164 -15.65 -18.43 10.22
CA ASP A 164 -16.32 -17.55 11.19
C ASP A 164 -17.58 -16.90 10.58
N PRO A 165 -18.69 -17.65 10.43
CA PRO A 165 -19.91 -17.15 9.80
C PRO A 165 -20.71 -16.15 10.67
N GLU A 166 -20.40 -16.02 11.97
CA GLU A 166 -21.07 -15.11 12.91
C GLU A 166 -20.17 -14.01 13.50
N GLY A 167 -18.85 -14.11 13.37
CA GLY A 167 -17.87 -13.13 13.87
C GLY A 167 -17.31 -12.22 12.78
N GLU A 168 -17.25 -10.91 13.06
CA GLU A 168 -16.75 -9.83 12.19
C GLU A 168 -17.67 -9.37 11.02
N ALA A 169 -18.99 -9.34 11.27
CA ALA A 169 -19.82 -8.22 10.79
C ALA A 169 -19.50 -6.88 11.51
N VAL A 170 -18.47 -6.88 12.36
CA VAL A 170 -17.96 -5.72 13.10
C VAL A 170 -16.55 -5.43 12.60
N GLU A 171 -16.46 -4.37 11.80
CA GLU A 171 -15.25 -3.76 11.22
C GLU A 171 -14.62 -4.46 10.00
N LYS A 172 -15.10 -4.06 8.81
CA LYS A 172 -14.34 -4.13 7.56
C LYS A 172 -12.87 -3.72 7.83
N PRO A 173 -11.87 -4.59 7.59
CA PRO A 173 -10.52 -4.29 7.99
C PRO A 173 -9.94 -3.17 7.11
N SER A 174 -9.54 -2.07 7.75
CA SER A 174 -8.50 -1.14 7.29
C SER A 174 -8.75 -0.44 5.94
N LYS A 175 -9.93 0.19 5.78
CA LYS A 175 -10.01 1.43 4.99
C LYS A 175 -9.96 2.67 5.91
N SER A 176 -10.53 2.60 7.11
CA SER A 176 -10.64 3.73 8.05
C SER A 176 -9.30 4.25 8.58
N ALA A 177 -8.32 3.39 8.89
CA ALA A 177 -7.01 3.84 9.38
C ALA A 177 -6.10 4.40 8.27
N GLN A 178 -6.24 3.91 7.02
CA GLN A 178 -5.61 4.51 5.84
C GLN A 178 -6.32 5.82 5.47
N ASP A 179 -7.65 5.84 5.51
CA ASP A 179 -8.46 7.01 5.21
C ASP A 179 -8.27 8.12 6.26
N GLU A 180 -8.07 7.83 7.55
CA GLU A 180 -7.77 8.86 8.57
C GLU A 180 -6.38 9.48 8.41
N HIS A 181 -5.35 8.68 8.13
CA HIS A 181 -4.00 9.20 7.87
C HIS A 181 -3.88 9.91 6.51
N ILE A 182 -4.73 9.56 5.54
CA ILE A 182 -4.79 10.21 4.21
C ILE A 182 -5.69 11.47 4.26
N ALA A 183 -6.78 11.46 5.03
CA ALA A 183 -7.66 12.60 5.24
C ALA A 183 -6.98 13.71 6.06
N GLN A 184 -6.05 13.39 6.97
CA GLN A 184 -5.25 14.41 7.64
C GLN A 184 -4.26 15.15 6.73
N ASN A 185 -3.88 14.55 5.59
CA ASN A 185 -2.98 15.15 4.60
C ASN A 185 -3.72 15.77 3.41
N GLY A 186 -5.04 15.61 3.32
CA GLY A 186 -5.92 16.42 2.48
C GLY A 186 -6.34 17.65 3.26
N LEU A 187 -5.83 18.82 2.87
CA LEU A 187 -6.17 20.12 3.43
C LEU A 187 -7.67 20.21 3.77
N LYS A 188 -8.01 20.25 5.07
CA LYS A 188 -9.35 20.55 5.55
C LYS A 188 -9.65 21.98 5.08
N LEU A 189 -10.41 22.14 4.01
CA LEU A 189 -10.98 23.44 3.68
C LEU A 189 -11.98 23.76 4.80
N PRO A 190 -11.87 24.93 5.44
CA PRO A 190 -12.80 25.33 6.48
C PRO A 190 -14.21 25.34 5.89
N ASP A 191 -15.17 24.87 6.69
CA ASP A 191 -16.59 24.93 6.37
C ASP A 191 -16.93 26.39 6.01
N GLU A 192 -17.25 26.63 4.74
CA GLU A 192 -17.80 27.90 4.27
C GLU A 192 -19.28 27.96 4.67
N GLU A 193 -19.51 28.06 5.98
CA GLU A 193 -20.72 28.64 6.52
C GLU A 193 -20.55 30.17 6.39
N VAL A 194 -21.15 30.75 5.34
CA VAL A 194 -21.90 32.03 5.30
C VAL A 194 -21.99 32.49 3.84
N ALA A 195 -23.10 32.11 3.19
CA ALA A 195 -23.67 32.87 2.08
C ALA A 195 -25.20 32.70 2.06
N ASN A 196 -25.82 33.08 3.18
CA ASN A 196 -27.21 33.51 3.27
C ASN A 196 -27.32 34.53 4.41
N ALA A 197 -26.79 35.73 4.16
CA ALA A 197 -27.15 37.00 4.78
C ALA A 197 -26.62 38.15 3.91
#